data_AF-S8EE79-F1
#
_entry.id   AF-S8EE79-F1
#
_cell.length_a   1.000
_cell.length_b   1.000
_cell.length_c   1.000
_cell.angle_alpha   90.00
_cell.angle_beta   90.00
_cell.angle_gamma   90.00
#
_symmetry.space_group_name_H-M   'P 1'
#
loop_
_entity.id
_entity.type
_entity.pdbx_description
1 polymer ?
#
loop_
_entity_poly.entity_id
_entity_poly.type
_entity_poly.pdbx_seq_one_letter_code
_entity_poly.pdbx_strand_id
1 'polypeptide(L)' 'MSSSCQHLISALKECLLNSDCVVKQGHLPSECLKEHTKELPEECLALRQATFECKRGMLDMRKRFRGNYVGLPP' A
#
# COMPACT_ATOMS: atom_id res chain seq x y z
N MET A 1 6.56 -15.58 1.45
CA MET A 1 5.36 -14.72 1.46
C MET A 1 5.05 -14.41 0.02
N SER A 2 3.84 -14.72 -0.46
CA SER A 2 3.45 -14.65 -1.88
C SER A 2 3.82 -13.30 -2.52
N SER A 3 4.53 -13.38 -3.64
CA SER A 3 5.11 -12.25 -4.39
C SER A 3 4.08 -11.25 -4.93
N SER A 4 2.80 -11.61 -4.97
CA SER A 4 1.75 -10.87 -5.70
C SER A 4 1.49 -9.45 -5.20
N CYS A 5 1.78 -9.11 -3.94
CA CYS A 5 1.57 -7.76 -3.38
C CYS A 5 2.87 -7.05 -3.01
N GLN A 6 4.02 -7.64 -3.29
CA GLN A 6 5.29 -7.18 -2.73
C GLN A 6 5.71 -5.83 -3.33
N HIS A 7 5.46 -5.64 -4.62
CA HIS A 7 5.69 -4.37 -5.32
C HIS A 7 4.79 -3.23 -4.82
N LEU A 8 3.53 -3.50 -4.52
CA LEU A 8 2.63 -2.49 -3.95
C LEU A 8 3.07 -2.10 -2.53
N ILE A 9 3.57 -3.07 -1.75
CA ILE A 9 4.09 -2.82 -0.40
C ILE A 9 5.40 -2.02 -0.46
N SER A 10 6.29 -2.30 -1.42
CA SER A 10 7.52 -1.51 -1.59
C SER A 10 7.20 -0.09 -2.04
N ALA A 11 6.34 0.08 -3.05
CA ALA A 11 5.90 1.39 -3.50
C ALA A 11 5.23 2.20 -2.39
N LEU A 12 4.35 1.57 -1.59
CA LEU A 12 3.73 2.23 -0.43
C LEU A 12 4.79 2.70 0.59
N LYS A 13 5.80 1.89 0.87
CA LYS A 13 6.88 2.25 1.80
C LYS A 13 7.68 3.43 1.28
N GLU A 14 8.07 3.41 0.01
CA GLU A 14 8.80 4.51 -0.63
C GLU A 14 7.98 5.81 -0.60
N CYS A 15 6.69 5.72 -0.90
CA CYS A 15 5.78 6.87 -0.82
C CYS A 15 5.73 7.45 0.61
N LEU A 16 5.61 6.60 1.63
CA LEU A 16 5.59 7.05 3.02
C LEU A 16 6.91 7.68 3.46
N LEU A 17 8.05 7.13 3.05
CA LEU A 17 9.37 7.68 3.37
C LEU A 17 9.59 9.08 2.78
N ASN A 18 8.97 9.37 1.64
CA ASN A 18 9.01 10.69 1.00
C ASN A 18 7.88 11.62 1.49
N SER A 19 6.92 11.11 2.25
CA SER A 19 5.77 11.89 2.69
C SER A 19 6.13 12.87 3.81
N ASP A 20 5.38 13.96 3.87
CA ASP A 20 5.55 15.01 4.87
C ASP A 20 5.43 14.49 6.32
N CYS A 21 4.60 13.46 6.55
CA CYS A 21 4.45 12.87 7.89
C CYS A 21 5.75 12.22 8.41
N VAL A 22 6.54 11.60 7.53
CA VAL A 22 7.84 11.01 7.94
C VAL A 22 8.95 12.05 7.87
N VAL A 23 8.99 12.85 6.79
CA VAL A 23 10.09 13.79 6.54
C VAL A 23 10.01 15.04 7.43
N LYS A 24 8.82 15.65 7.57
CA LYS A 24 8.65 16.90 8.33
C LYS A 24 8.37 16.64 9.80
N GLN A 25 7.54 15.65 10.12
CA GLN A 25 7.11 15.39 11.49
C GLN A 25 7.96 14.31 12.20
N GLY A 26 8.67 13.46 11.45
CA GLY A 26 9.53 12.42 12.02
C GLY A 26 8.77 11.22 12.60
N HIS A 27 7.48 11.06 12.28
CA HIS A 27 6.70 9.92 12.74
C HIS A 27 7.09 8.62 12.03
N LEU A 28 6.76 7.50 12.66
CA LEU A 28 6.97 6.21 12.00
C LEU A 28 5.98 6.06 10.82
N PRO A 29 6.38 5.43 9.70
CA PRO A 29 5.48 5.18 8.56
C PRO A 29 4.18 4.46 8.97
N SER A 30 4.25 3.59 9.97
CA SER A 30 3.10 2.88 10.54
C SER A 30 2.13 3.79 11.29
N GLU A 31 2.64 4.85 11.92
CA GLU A 31 1.88 5.86 12.65
C GLU A 31 1.20 6.81 11.67
N CYS A 32 1.93 7.24 10.63
CA CYS A 32 1.38 8.03 9.52
C CYS A 32 0.18 7.35 8.83
N LEU A 33 0.22 6.02 8.70
CA LEU A 33 -0.90 5.24 8.15
C LEU A 33 -2.09 5.10 9.10
N LYS A 34 -1.91 5.26 10.41
CA LYS A 34 -2.98 5.09 11.40
C LYS A 34 -3.64 6.42 11.77
N GLU A 35 -2.83 7.43 12.05
CA GLU A 35 -3.26 8.68 12.66
C GLU A 35 -3.28 9.84 11.66
N HIS A 36 -2.30 9.89 10.75
CA HIS A 36 -2.11 11.00 9.80
C HIS A 36 -2.52 10.68 8.36
N THR A 37 -3.59 9.90 8.19
CA THR A 37 -4.02 9.47 6.84
C THR A 37 -4.43 10.61 5.92
N LYS A 38 -4.95 11.70 6.50
CA LYS A 38 -5.40 12.89 5.78
C LYS A 38 -4.26 13.80 5.32
N GLU A 39 -3.10 13.67 5.95
CA GLU A 39 -1.90 14.47 5.64
C GLU A 39 -1.02 13.79 4.61
N LEU A 40 -1.33 12.54 4.25
CA LEU A 40 -0.63 11.80 3.22
C LEU A 40 -1.04 12.30 1.83
N PRO A 41 -0.10 12.34 0.87
CA PRO A 41 -0.41 12.67 -0.51
C PRO A 41 -1.35 11.62 -1.13
N GLU A 42 -2.14 12.04 -2.11
CA GLU A 42 -3.13 11.17 -2.79
C GLU A 42 -2.49 9.90 -3.37
N GLU A 43 -1.25 9.99 -3.85
CA GLU A 43 -0.50 8.84 -4.36
C GLU A 43 -0.31 7.74 -3.30
N CYS A 44 0.04 8.13 -2.06
CA CYS A 44 0.20 7.18 -0.96
C CYS A 44 -1.14 6.56 -0.55
N LEU A 45 -2.24 7.33 -0.64
CA LEU A 45 -3.58 6.82 -0.37
C LEU A 45 -4.03 5.82 -1.44
N ALA A 46 -3.75 6.07 -2.71
CA ALA A 46 -4.01 5.14 -3.80
C ALA A 46 -3.22 3.82 -3.62
N LEU A 47 -1.92 3.91 -3.28
CA LEU A 47 -1.08 2.74 -2.98
C LEU A 47 -1.58 1.96 -1.76
N ARG A 48 -2.08 2.65 -0.73
CA ARG A 48 -2.67 2.02 0.45
C ARG A 48 -3.92 1.23 0.07
N GLN A 49 -4.78 1.80 -0.77
CA GLN A 49 -5.98 1.12 -1.23
C GLN A 49 -5.61 -0.09 -2.10
N ALA A 50 -4.68 0.06 -3.05
CA ALA A 50 -4.19 -1.03 -3.89
C ALA A 50 -3.56 -2.17 -3.07
N THR A 51 -2.74 -1.86 -2.06
CA THR A 51 -2.17 -2.87 -1.15
C THR A 51 -3.25 -3.60 -0.35
N PHE A 52 -4.28 -2.88 0.12
CA PHE A 52 -5.42 -3.48 0.83
C PHE A 52 -6.22 -4.41 -0.08
N GLU A 53 -6.54 -3.98 -1.29
CA GLU A 53 -7.24 -4.78 -2.30
C GLU A 53 -6.44 -6.02 -2.70
N CYS A 54 -5.12 -5.87 -2.86
CA CYS A 54 -4.23 -6.98 -3.16
C CYS A 54 -4.27 -8.05 -2.05
N LYS A 55 -4.07 -7.63 -0.79
CA LYS A 55 -4.13 -8.54 0.37
C LYS A 55 -5.51 -9.17 0.52
N ARG A 56 -6.58 -8.40 0.31
CA ARG A 56 -7.96 -8.90 0.36
C ARG A 56 -8.20 -9.94 -0.73
N GLY A 57 -7.71 -9.72 -1.94
CA GLY A 57 -7.82 -10.66 -3.05
C GLY A 57 -7.05 -11.96 -2.83
N MET A 58 -5.92 -11.91 -2.09
CA MET A 58 -5.18 -13.12 -1.72
C MET A 58 -5.94 -14.02 -0.75
N LEU A 59 -6.78 -13.42 0.10
CA LEU A 59 -7.64 -14.13 1.04
C LEU A 59 -8.97 -14.56 0.41
N ASP A 60 -9.35 -13.98 -0.73
CA ASP A 60 -10.58 -14.36 -1.44
C ASP A 60 -10.37 -15.70 -2.18
N MET A 61 -10.99 -16.75 -1.62
CA MET A 61 -10.94 -18.13 -2.15
C MET A 61 -11.48 -18.23 -3.59
N ARG A 62 -12.31 -17.28 -4.05
CA ARG A 62 -12.82 -17.26 -5.44
C ARG A 62 -11.75 -16.84 -6.45
N LYS A 63 -10.75 -16.06 -6.02
CA LYS A 63 -9.65 -15.57 -6.88
C LYS A 63 -8.41 -16.47 -6.85
N ARG A 64 -8.38 -17.46 -5.95
CA ARG A 64 -7.25 -18.41 -5.79
C ARG A 64 -6.92 -19.18 -7.07
N PHE A 65 -7.92 -19.60 -7.83
CA PHE A 65 -7.71 -20.36 -9.09
C PHE A 65 -7.39 -19.49 -10.29
N ARG A 66 -7.91 -18.24 -10.32
CA ARG A 66 -7.75 -17.34 -11.47
C ARG A 66 -6.52 -16.44 -11.36
N GLY A 67 -5.82 -16.44 -10.22
CA GLY A 67 -4.73 -15.53 -9.96
C GLY A 67 -5.24 -14.15 -9.54
N ASN A 68 -4.51 -13.53 -8.62
CA ASN A 68 -4.83 -12.22 -8.10
C ASN A 68 -4.16 -11.16 -8.99
N TYR A 69 -4.76 -10.85 -10.14
CA TYR A 69 -4.29 -9.79 -11.03
C TYR A 69 -4.58 -8.44 -10.39
N VAL A 70 -3.60 -7.89 -9.68
CA VAL A 70 -3.61 -6.45 -9.40
C VAL A 70 -2.98 -5.81 -10.63
N GLY A 71 -3.84 -5.35 -11.54
CA GLY A 71 -3.41 -4.55 -12.67
C GLY A 71 -2.77 -3.27 -12.15
N LEU A 72 -1.46 -3.16 -12.31
CA LEU A 72 -0.77 -1.88 -12.28
C LEU A 72 -0.09 -1.71 -13.65
N PRO A 73 -0.03 -0.48 -14.21
CA PRO A 73 0.57 -0.26 -15.52
C PRO A 73 2.08 -0.60 -15.48
N PRO A 74 2.68 -0.88 -16.65
CA PRO A 74 4.11 -1.16 -16.79
C PRO A 74 4.99 -0.01 -16.31
#